data_AF-A0A9E6PQQ5-F1
#
_entry.id   AF-A0A9E6PQQ5-F1
#
_cell.length_a   1.000
_cell.length_b   1.000
_cell.length_c   1.000
_cell.angle_alpha   90.00
_cell.angle_beta   90.00
_cell.angle_gamma   90.00
#
_symmetry.space_group_name_H-M   'P 1'
#
loop_
_entity.id
_entity.type
_entity.pdbx_description
1 polymer ?
#
loop_
_entity_poly.entity_id
_entity_poly.type
_entity_poly.pdbx_seq_one_letter_code
_entity_poly.pdbx_strand_id
1 'polypeptide(L)'
;MTTMQICALIIAILFIGLTYWAGYRSGLLDGRAEGHLEGIEEGKAIQHSDDHGTLQDLQLLLDQARENHNKLYTHYQRALQASKLSTDDRTTLLATAKQLQLAADTFLALKAPTKATNARALRAKILAIAALLEQAEQETAA
;
A
#
# COMPACT_ATOMS: atom_id res chain seq x y z
N MET A 1 34.93 47.95 63.92
CA MET A 1 33.94 47.05 63.28
C MET A 1 33.58 45.98 64.31
N THR A 2 32.36 45.97 64.83
CA THR A 2 31.95 44.96 65.81
C THR A 2 31.73 43.63 65.10
N THR A 3 32.13 42.53 65.75
CA THR A 3 32.02 41.16 65.21
C THR A 3 30.61 40.85 64.69
N MET A 4 29.58 41.40 65.35
CA MET A 4 28.18 41.26 64.93
C MET A 4 27.88 41.91 63.57
N GLN A 5 28.45 43.07 63.25
CA GLN A 5 28.24 43.72 61.95
C GLN A 5 28.85 42.89 60.80
N ILE A 6 30.02 42.30 61.04
CA ILE A 6 30.70 41.45 60.04
C ILE A 6 29.88 40.18 59.80
N CYS A 7 29.40 39.51 60.85
CA CYS A 7 28.54 38.33 60.73
C CYS A 7 27.23 38.64 59.98
N ALA A 8 26.58 39.76 60.29
CA ALA A 8 25.36 40.17 59.60
C ALA A 8 25.59 40.43 58.10
N LEU A 9 26.73 41.05 57.75
CA LEU A 9 27.11 41.32 56.36
C LEU A 9 27.37 40.03 55.57
N ILE A 10 28.05 39.06 56.18
CA ILE A 10 28.30 37.75 55.55
C ILE A 10 26.99 37.01 55.28
N ILE A 11 26.08 36.97 56.26
CA ILE A 11 24.78 36.31 56.09
C ILE A 11 23.95 37.00 54.99
N ALA A 12 23.95 38.32 54.94
CA ALA A 12 23.25 39.08 53.90
C ALA A 12 23.79 38.77 52.49
N ILE A 13 25.11 38.72 52.33
CA ILE A 13 25.75 38.39 51.04
C ILE A 13 25.41 36.95 50.63
N LEU A 14 25.47 36.00 51.55
CA LEU A 14 25.13 34.60 51.27
C LEU A 14 23.66 34.45 50.87
N PHE A 15 22.75 35.16 51.54
CA PHE A 15 21.33 35.14 51.18
C PHE A 15 21.08 35.70 49.78
N ILE A 16 21.69 36.84 49.44
CA ILE A 16 21.57 37.45 48.10
C ILE A 16 22.17 36.53 47.03
N GLY A 17 23.33 35.92 47.30
CA GLY A 17 23.94 34.97 46.38
C GLY A 17 23.09 33.72 46.17
N LEU A 18 22.49 33.19 47.24
CA LEU A 18 21.65 31.99 47.17
C LEU A 18 20.32 32.25 46.46
N THR A 19 19.68 33.41 46.68
CA THR A 19 18.46 33.78 45.95
C THR A 19 18.74 34.05 44.48
N TYR A 20 19.85 34.72 44.15
CA TYR A 20 20.26 34.91 42.76
C TYR A 20 20.57 33.58 42.07
N TRP A 21 21.30 32.69 42.74
CA TRP A 21 21.63 31.37 42.20
C TRP A 21 20.39 30.51 42.02
N ALA A 22 19.49 30.46 43.02
CA ALA A 22 18.23 29.73 42.93
C ALA A 22 17.36 30.26 41.79
N GLY A 23 17.23 31.58 41.65
CA GLY A 23 16.47 32.20 40.55
C GLY A 23 17.07 31.89 39.18
N TYR A 24 18.40 32.02 39.03
CA TYR A 24 19.09 31.75 37.78
C TYR A 24 18.99 30.27 37.38
N ARG A 25 19.19 29.34 38.32
CA ARG A 25 19.14 27.89 38.05
C ARG A 25 17.72 27.41 37.81
N SER A 26 16.75 27.92 38.57
CA SER A 26 15.33 27.60 38.36
C SER A 26 14.83 28.12 37.03
N GLY A 27 15.11 29.38 36.66
CA GLY A 27 14.67 29.93 35.37
C GLY A 27 15.25 29.20 34.14
N LEU A 28 16.50 28.72 34.24
CA LEU A 28 17.12 27.95 33.15
C LEU A 28 16.55 26.53 33.02
N LEU A 29 16.14 25.92 34.13
CA LEU A 29 15.49 24.61 34.15
C LEU A 29 14.05 24.70 33.65
N ASP A 30 13.29 25.69 34.13
CA ASP A 30 11.88 25.88 33.80
C ASP A 30 11.73 26.23 32.32
N GLY A 31 12.48 27.22 31.83
CA GLY A 31 12.40 27.63 30.43
C GLY A 31 12.82 26.53 29.45
N ARG A 32 13.72 25.63 29.86
CA ARG A 32 14.08 24.44 29.05
C ARG A 32 13.00 23.36 29.12
N ALA A 33 12.41 23.12 30.29
CA ALA A 33 11.37 22.11 30.45
C ALA A 33 10.09 22.52 29.71
N GLU A 34 9.67 23.77 29.89
CA GLU A 34 8.47 24.35 29.29
C GLU A 34 8.63 24.50 27.77
N GLY A 35 9.77 25.04 27.31
CA GLY A 35 10.06 25.11 25.86
C GLY A 35 10.22 23.75 25.19
N HIS A 36 10.66 22.71 25.93
CA HIS A 36 10.75 21.35 25.38
C HIS A 36 9.39 20.65 25.31
N LEU A 37 8.51 20.87 26.30
CA LEU A 37 7.15 20.36 26.31
C LEU A 37 6.30 21.00 25.20
N GLU A 38 6.32 22.34 25.10
CA GLU A 38 5.62 23.10 24.07
C GLU A 38 6.09 22.68 22.66
N GLY A 39 7.41 22.56 22.45
CA GLY A 39 7.95 22.14 21.16
C GLY A 39 7.63 20.70 20.76
N ILE A 40 7.49 19.78 21.73
CA ILE A 40 7.04 18.41 21.47
C ILE A 40 5.56 18.39 21.09
N GLU A 41 4.73 19.17 21.79
CA GLU A 41 3.29 19.23 21.53
C GLU A 41 2.98 19.88 20.17
N GLU A 42 3.66 20.98 19.85
CA GLU A 42 3.56 21.66 18.56
C GLU A 42 4.07 20.78 17.41
N GLY A 43 5.22 20.11 17.59
CA GLY A 43 5.75 19.15 16.61
C GLY A 43 4.80 17.97 16.37
N LYS A 44 4.15 17.47 17.42
CA LYS A 44 3.18 16.38 17.33
C LYS A 44 1.89 16.81 16.63
N ALA A 45 1.43 18.03 16.85
CA ALA A 45 0.25 18.59 16.19
C ALA A 45 0.48 18.77 14.67
N ILE A 46 1.65 19.27 14.28
CA ILE A 46 2.04 19.43 12.86
C ILE A 46 2.13 18.07 12.18
N GLN A 47 2.82 17.10 12.80
CA GLN A 47 2.96 15.75 12.25
C GLN A 47 1.61 15.05 12.10
N HIS A 48 0.72 15.19 13.09
CA HIS A 48 -0.62 14.62 13.01
C HIS A 48 -1.45 15.21 11.86
N SER A 49 -1.36 16.52 11.64
CA SER A 49 -2.06 17.19 10.52
C SER A 49 -1.58 16.69 9.15
N ASP A 50 -0.28 16.52 8.95
CA ASP A 50 0.28 16.02 7.69
C ASP A 50 -0.07 14.54 7.45
N ASP A 51 -0.04 13.71 8.50
CA ASP A 51 -0.42 12.30 8.42
C ASP A 51 -1.91 12.12 8.04
N HIS A 52 -2.82 12.94 8.56
CA HIS A 52 -4.24 12.90 8.17
C HIS A 52 -4.46 13.30 6.71
N GLY A 53 -3.74 14.32 6.23
CA GLY A 53 -3.84 14.77 4.84
C GLY A 53 -3.34 13.70 3.86
N THR A 54 -2.20 13.06 4.17
CA THR A 54 -1.63 11.99 3.32
C THR A 54 -2.47 10.72 3.32
N LEU A 55 -3.08 10.35 4.46
CA LEU A 55 -4.00 9.21 4.53
C LEU A 55 -5.28 9.45 3.72
N GLN A 56 -5.83 10.66 3.77
CA GLN A 56 -7.04 11.00 3.02
C GLN A 56 -6.79 11.04 1.52
N ASP A 57 -5.65 11.58 1.08
CA ASP A 57 -5.24 11.58 -0.33
C ASP A 57 -5.00 10.14 -0.85
N LEU A 58 -4.35 9.30 -0.03
CA LEU A 58 -4.13 7.89 -0.38
C LEU A 58 -5.43 7.08 -0.45
N GLN A 59 -6.39 7.35 0.44
CA GLN A 59 -7.74 6.77 0.37
C GLN A 59 -8.48 7.22 -0.88
N LEU A 60 -8.40 8.49 -1.25
CA LEU A 60 -9.04 9.03 -2.45
C LEU A 60 -8.45 8.42 -3.73
N LEU A 61 -7.12 8.24 -3.78
CA LEU A 61 -6.45 7.53 -4.87
C LEU A 61 -6.88 6.06 -4.96
N LEU A 62 -7.03 5.38 -3.82
CA LEU A 62 -7.50 3.99 -3.76
C LEU A 62 -8.94 3.86 -4.26
N ASP A 63 -9.83 4.76 -3.82
CA ASP A 63 -11.23 4.77 -4.23
C ASP A 63 -11.37 5.10 -5.73
N GLN A 64 -10.59 6.06 -6.23
CA GLN A 64 -10.54 6.38 -7.66
C GLN A 64 -10.02 5.20 -8.49
N ALA A 65 -8.99 4.50 -8.02
CA ALA A 65 -8.49 3.29 -8.68
C ALA A 65 -9.54 2.18 -8.69
N ARG A 66 -10.27 1.99 -7.59
CA ARG A 66 -11.35 1.01 -7.46
C ARG A 66 -12.53 1.33 -8.36
N GLU A 67 -12.93 2.59 -8.44
CA GLU A 67 -14.01 3.04 -9.31
C GLU A 67 -13.64 2.86 -10.79
N ASN A 68 -12.40 3.17 -11.17
CA ASN A 68 -11.89 2.93 -12.52
C ASN A 68 -11.87 1.44 -12.84
N HIS A 69 -11.42 0.59 -11.92
CA HIS A 69 -11.44 -0.86 -12.09
C HIS A 69 -12.87 -1.39 -12.28
N ASN A 70 -13.82 -0.88 -11.48
CA ASN A 70 -15.22 -1.28 -11.57
C ASN A 70 -15.87 -0.84 -12.89
N LYS A 71 -15.54 0.36 -13.39
CA LYS A 71 -15.97 0.83 -14.72
C LYS A 71 -15.43 -0.09 -15.82
N LEU A 72 -14.13 -0.40 -15.81
CA LEU A 72 -13.53 -1.32 -16.78
C LEU A 72 -14.15 -2.72 -16.71
N TYR A 73 -14.37 -3.24 -15.50
CA TYR A 73 -15.00 -4.54 -15.28
C TYR A 73 -16.44 -4.57 -15.80
N THR A 74 -17.22 -3.51 -15.54
CA THR A 74 -18.60 -3.40 -16.05
C THR A 74 -18.62 -3.32 -17.58
N HIS A 75 -17.67 -2.61 -18.19
CA HIS A 75 -17.53 -2.57 -19.65
C HIS A 75 -17.14 -3.93 -20.23
N TYR A 76 -16.21 -4.63 -19.57
CA TYR A 76 -15.82 -6.00 -19.93
C TYR A 76 -17.01 -6.97 -19.81
N GLN A 77 -17.74 -6.94 -18.70
CA GLN A 77 -18.91 -7.79 -18.47
C GLN A 77 -20.03 -7.49 -19.48
N ARG A 78 -20.27 -6.21 -19.80
CA ARG A 78 -21.22 -5.82 -20.84
C ARG A 78 -20.76 -6.26 -22.23
N ALA A 79 -19.47 -6.15 -22.54
CA ALA A 79 -18.91 -6.64 -23.78
C ALA A 79 -19.00 -8.17 -23.87
N LEU A 80 -18.78 -8.89 -22.76
CA LEU A 80 -18.89 -10.34 -22.66
C LEU A 80 -20.34 -10.83 -22.84
N GLN A 81 -21.30 -10.16 -22.17
CA GLN A 81 -22.72 -10.44 -22.33
C GLN A 81 -23.23 -10.09 -23.74
N ALA A 82 -22.76 -8.97 -24.32
CA ALA A 82 -23.08 -8.59 -25.70
C ALA A 82 -22.41 -9.51 -26.74
N SER A 83 -21.25 -10.08 -26.41
CA SER A 83 -20.43 -10.92 -27.28
C SER A 83 -21.05 -12.29 -27.56
N LYS A 84 -22.06 -12.76 -26.80
CA LYS A 84 -22.54 -14.15 -26.90
C LYS A 84 -21.38 -15.16 -26.91
N LEU A 85 -20.31 -14.90 -26.17
CA LEU A 85 -19.21 -15.85 -25.93
C LEU A 85 -19.66 -16.93 -24.93
N SER A 86 -20.87 -17.44 -25.16
CA SER A 86 -21.74 -18.12 -24.20
C SER A 86 -21.69 -19.58 -24.55
N THR A 87 -20.77 -20.31 -23.92
CA THR A 87 -20.67 -21.79 -23.98
C THR A 87 -20.23 -22.37 -25.34
N ASP A 88 -20.71 -21.85 -26.48
CA ASP A 88 -20.42 -22.36 -27.84
C ASP A 88 -18.98 -22.05 -28.31
N ASP A 89 -18.46 -20.88 -27.95
CA ASP A 89 -17.05 -20.55 -28.24
C ASP A 89 -16.08 -21.37 -27.36
N ARG A 90 -16.50 -21.71 -26.14
CA ARG A 90 -15.73 -22.59 -25.25
C ARG A 90 -15.72 -24.04 -25.77
N THR A 91 -16.86 -24.55 -26.23
CA THR A 91 -16.96 -25.90 -26.80
C THR A 91 -16.17 -26.01 -28.10
N THR A 92 -16.18 -24.97 -28.95
CA THR A 92 -15.37 -24.93 -30.18
C THR A 92 -13.87 -24.81 -29.88
N LEU A 93 -13.45 -24.02 -28.88
CA LEU A 93 -12.05 -23.98 -28.41
C LEU A 93 -11.56 -25.35 -27.89
N LEU A 94 -12.39 -26.06 -27.10
CA LEU A 94 -12.08 -27.40 -26.61
C LEU A 94 -12.04 -28.45 -27.74
N ALA A 95 -12.95 -28.37 -28.70
CA ALA A 95 -12.95 -29.24 -29.87
C ALA A 95 -11.70 -29.03 -30.73
N THR A 96 -11.28 -27.77 -30.92
CA THR A 96 -10.06 -27.40 -31.64
C THR A 96 -8.80 -27.88 -30.91
N ALA A 97 -8.77 -27.79 -29.58
CA ALA A 97 -7.68 -28.32 -28.75
C ALA A 97 -7.53 -29.85 -28.92
N LYS A 98 -8.64 -30.58 -29.05
CA LYS A 98 -8.65 -32.03 -29.29
C LYS A 98 -8.16 -32.40 -30.68
N GLN A 99 -8.52 -31.63 -31.71
CA GLN A 99 -7.99 -31.81 -33.06
C GLN A 99 -6.48 -31.53 -33.12
N LEU A 100 -6.00 -30.50 -32.42
CA LEU A 100 -4.57 -30.20 -32.32
C LEU A 100 -3.76 -31.27 -31.58
N GLN A 101 -4.36 -31.94 -30.58
CA GLN A 101 -3.75 -33.11 -29.95
C GLN A 101 -3.58 -34.24 -30.97
N LEU A 102 -4.64 -34.57 -31.72
CA LEU A 102 -4.60 -35.63 -32.72
C LEU A 102 -3.58 -35.33 -33.82
N ALA A 103 -3.48 -34.07 -34.25
CA ALA A 103 -2.47 -33.61 -35.20
C ALA A 103 -1.04 -33.76 -34.62
N ALA A 104 -0.83 -33.38 -33.36
CA ALA A 104 0.46 -33.53 -32.70
C ALA A 104 0.90 -34.99 -32.60
N ASP A 105 -0.01 -35.89 -32.25
CA ASP A 105 0.27 -37.32 -32.13
C ASP A 105 0.51 -37.95 -33.52
N THR A 106 -0.18 -37.47 -34.55
CA THR A 106 0.08 -37.85 -35.95
C THR A 106 1.45 -37.35 -36.43
N PHE A 107 1.83 -36.12 -36.12
CA PHE A 107 3.16 -35.60 -36.47
C PHE A 107 4.28 -36.34 -35.73
N LEU A 108 4.01 -36.81 -34.52
CA LEU A 108 4.95 -37.63 -33.75
C LEU A 108 5.09 -39.03 -34.39
N ALA A 109 3.99 -39.64 -34.84
CA ALA A 109 3.99 -40.88 -35.60
C ALA A 109 4.72 -40.75 -36.96
N LEU A 110 4.62 -39.58 -37.60
CA LEU A 110 5.31 -39.23 -38.85
C LEU A 110 6.77 -38.77 -38.64
N LYS A 111 7.33 -38.92 -37.42
CA LYS A 111 8.69 -38.48 -37.07
C LYS A 111 8.98 -37.01 -37.38
N ALA A 112 7.98 -36.14 -37.25
CA ALA A 112 8.06 -34.69 -37.40
C ALA A 112 7.94 -33.97 -36.04
N PRO A 113 8.97 -34.05 -35.17
CA PRO A 113 8.88 -33.61 -33.78
C PRO A 113 8.65 -32.11 -33.62
N THR A 114 9.20 -31.27 -34.51
CA THR A 114 9.01 -29.81 -34.46
C THR A 114 7.55 -29.40 -34.69
N LYS A 115 6.85 -30.08 -35.61
CA LYS A 115 5.43 -29.86 -35.87
C LYS A 115 4.55 -30.36 -34.73
N ALA A 116 4.91 -31.48 -34.12
CA ALA A 116 4.24 -32.00 -32.93
C ALA A 116 4.37 -31.03 -31.73
N THR A 117 5.56 -30.46 -31.51
CA THR A 117 5.79 -29.47 -30.43
C THR A 117 5.00 -28.19 -30.67
N ASN A 118 4.96 -27.69 -31.90
CA ASN A 118 4.19 -26.49 -32.24
C ASN A 118 2.67 -26.71 -32.06
N ALA A 119 2.15 -27.87 -32.46
CA ALA A 119 0.75 -28.21 -32.26
C ALA A 119 0.39 -28.32 -30.76
N ARG A 120 1.30 -28.88 -29.94
CA ARG A 120 1.15 -28.92 -28.47
C ARG A 120 1.22 -27.54 -27.83
N ALA A 121 2.13 -26.68 -28.28
CA ALA A 121 2.22 -25.31 -27.80
C ALA A 121 0.97 -24.49 -28.13
N LEU A 122 0.40 -24.66 -29.32
CA LEU A 122 -0.83 -24.00 -29.73
C LEU A 122 -2.03 -24.50 -28.91
N ARG A 123 -2.11 -25.81 -28.65
CA ARG A 123 -3.10 -26.40 -27.75
C ARG A 123 -3.00 -25.84 -26.33
N ALA A 124 -1.79 -25.70 -25.79
CA ALA A 124 -1.59 -25.14 -24.44
C ALA A 124 -2.10 -23.70 -24.35
N LYS A 125 -1.86 -22.87 -25.37
CA LYS A 125 -2.40 -21.51 -25.45
C LYS A 125 -3.93 -21.49 -25.49
N ILE A 126 -4.54 -22.35 -26.30
CA ILE A 126 -6.00 -22.46 -26.42
C ILE A 126 -6.64 -22.91 -25.11
N LEU A 127 -6.02 -23.86 -24.39
CA LEU A 127 -6.49 -24.31 -23.09
C LEU A 127 -6.33 -23.23 -22.01
N ALA A 128 -5.25 -22.45 -22.05
CA ALA A 128 -5.07 -21.31 -21.15
C ALA A 128 -6.16 -20.25 -21.37
N ILE A 129 -6.52 -19.96 -22.63
CA ILE A 129 -7.61 -19.04 -22.96
C ILE A 129 -8.96 -19.61 -22.46
N ALA A 130 -9.20 -20.91 -22.61
CA ALA A 130 -10.41 -21.57 -22.11
C ALA A 130 -10.51 -21.55 -20.57
N ALA A 131 -9.39 -21.67 -19.86
CA ALA A 131 -9.35 -21.59 -18.40
C ALA A 131 -9.59 -20.17 -17.88
N LEU A 132 -9.05 -19.14 -18.56
CA LEU A 132 -9.33 -17.75 -18.24
C LEU A 132 -10.83 -17.41 -18.41
N LEU A 133 -11.47 -18.01 -19.41
CA LEU A 133 -12.91 -17.88 -19.62
C LEU A 133 -13.73 -18.55 -18.50
N GLU A 134 -13.28 -19.71 -18.00
CA GLU A 134 -13.93 -20.41 -16.88
C GLU A 134 -13.83 -19.62 -15.57
N GLN A 135 -12.65 -19.04 -15.28
CA GLN A 135 -12.43 -18.24 -14.09
C GLN A 135 -13.27 -16.96 -14.12
N ALA A 136 -13.36 -16.30 -15.29
CA ALA A 136 -14.22 -15.14 -15.48
C ALA A 136 -15.72 -15.49 -15.28
N GLU A 137 -16.15 -16.69 -15.64
CA GLU A 137 -17.52 -17.16 -15.44
C GLU A 137 -17.83 -17.46 -13.97
N GLN A 138 -16.89 -18.09 -13.24
CA GLN A 138 -17.01 -18.37 -11.80
C GLN A 138 -16.95 -17.12 -10.92
N GLU A 139 -16.10 -16.14 -11.25
CA GLU A 139 -16.03 -14.87 -10.52
C GLU A 139 -17.29 -13.99 -10.71
N THR A 140 -18.07 -14.21 -11.78
CA THR A 140 -19.37 -13.55 -11.98
C THR A 140 -20.54 -14.24 -11.29
N ALA A 141 -20.35 -15.47 -10.79
CA ALA A 141 -21.39 -16.29 -10.15
C ALA A 141 -21.30 -16.32 -8.61
N ALA A 142 -20.26 -15.74 -8.01
CA ALA A 142 -20.03 -15.61 -6.57
C ALA A 142 -20.33 -14.18 -6.10
#